data_AF-A0A852T7I8-F1
#
_entry.id   AF-A0A852T7I8-F1
#
_cell.length_a   1.000
_cell.length_b   1.000
_cell.length_c   1.000
_cell.angle_alpha   90.00
_cell.angle_beta   90.00
_cell.angle_gamma   90.00
#
_symmetry.space_group_name_H-M   'P 1'
#
loop_
_entity.id
_entity.type
_entity.pdbx_description
1 polymer ?
#
loop_
_entity_poly.entity_id
_entity_poly.type
_entity_poly.pdbx_seq_one_letter_code
_entity_poly.pdbx_strand_id
1 'polypeptide(L)' 'MFLPSFSLEGKKTIVTGAGRGIGRALAVGLAEAGADVHFFHEQRWNFMKRHE' A
#
# COMPACT_ATOMS: atom_id res chain seq x y z
N MET A 1 8.32 -16.02 18.97
CA MET A 1 8.83 -16.19 17.59
C MET A 1 9.64 -14.94 17.27
N PHE A 2 10.96 -15.06 17.13
CA PHE A 2 11.81 -13.91 16.83
C PHE A 2 11.93 -13.82 15.31
N LEU A 3 11.27 -12.84 14.70
CA LEU A 3 11.44 -12.55 13.28
C LEU A 3 12.73 -11.74 13.13
N PRO A 4 13.63 -12.09 12.20
CA PRO A 4 14.76 -11.24 11.90
C PRO A 4 14.27 -9.84 11.51
N SER A 5 15.00 -8.81 11.93
CA SER A 5 14.72 -7.42 11.56
C SER A 5 14.72 -7.30 10.03
N PHE A 6 13.54 -7.19 9.43
CA PHE A 6 13.37 -7.05 8.00
C PHE A 6 13.39 -5.56 7.66
N SER A 7 14.57 -5.02 7.36
CA SER A 7 14.74 -3.64 6.86
C SER A 7 14.71 -3.61 5.33
N LEU A 8 14.05 -2.59 4.81
CA LEU A 8 13.96 -2.22 3.41
C LEU A 8 14.55 -0.83 3.14
N GLU A 9 15.43 -0.32 4.02
CA GLU A 9 16.07 0.97 3.83
C GLU A 9 16.74 1.10 2.46
N GLY A 10 16.48 2.24 1.81
CA GLY A 10 17.00 2.55 0.48
C GLY A 10 16.37 1.75 -0.67
N LYS A 11 15.37 0.90 -0.40
CA LYS A 11 14.60 0.19 -1.43
C LYS A 11 13.40 1.02 -1.86
N LYS A 12 13.14 1.01 -3.16
CA LYS A 12 11.92 1.58 -3.76
C LYS A 12 10.94 0.46 -4.05
N THR A 13 9.67 0.65 -3.72
CA THR A 13 8.63 -0.37 -3.89
C THR A 13 7.36 0.24 -4.51
N ILE A 14 6.63 -0.60 -5.26
CA ILE A 14 5.33 -0.23 -5.82
C ILE A 14 4.28 -1.21 -5.30
N VAL A 15 3.21 -0.70 -4.70
CA VAL A 15 2.06 -1.50 -4.24
C VAL A 15 0.83 -1.13 -5.05
N THR A 16 0.27 -2.09 -5.79
CA THR A 16 -0.99 -1.92 -6.51
C THR A 16 -2.17 -2.38 -5.65
N GLY A 17 -3.38 -1.88 -5.95
CA GLY A 17 -4.58 -2.23 -5.18
C GLY A 17 -4.55 -1.73 -3.72
N ALA A 18 -3.75 -0.71 -3.41
CA ALA A 18 -3.50 -0.26 -2.04
C ALA A 18 -4.62 0.61 -1.43
N GLY A 19 -5.78 0.67 -2.08
CA GLY A 19 -6.91 1.52 -1.62
C GLY A 19 -7.60 0.96 -0.39
N ARG A 20 -7.53 -0.37 -0.15
CA ARG A 20 -8.13 -1.04 1.01
C ARG A 20 -7.44 -2.37 1.33
N GLY A 21 -7.84 -2.98 2.43
CA GLY A 21 -7.50 -4.36 2.78
C GLY A 21 -5.99 -4.63 2.79
N ILE A 22 -5.60 -5.77 2.22
CA ILE A 22 -4.22 -6.26 2.25
C ILE A 22 -3.26 -5.32 1.53
N GLY A 23 -3.65 -4.77 0.38
CA GLY A 23 -2.80 -3.83 -0.37
C GLY A 23 -2.43 -2.61 0.47
N ARG A 24 -3.39 -2.06 1.24
CA ARG A 24 -3.12 -0.96 2.17
C ARG A 24 -2.20 -1.39 3.31
N ALA A 25 -2.47 -2.54 3.92
CA ALA A 25 -1.64 -3.05 5.02
C ALA A 25 -0.19 -3.30 4.58
N LEU A 26 0.02 -3.84 3.37
CA LEU A 26 1.34 -4.02 2.79
C LEU A 26 2.05 -2.69 2.54
N ALA A 27 1.38 -1.70 1.95
CA ALA A 27 2.00 -0.39 1.71
C ALA A 27 2.49 0.26 3.01
N VAL A 28 1.70 0.14 4.09
CA VAL A 28 2.07 0.65 5.42
C VAL A 28 3.26 -0.14 6.00
N GLY A 29 3.17 -1.47 6.07
CA GLY A 29 4.23 -2.28 6.66
C GLY A 29 5.57 -2.19 5.91
N LEU A 30 5.54 -2.05 4.58
CA LEU A 30 6.75 -1.83 3.77
C LEU A 30 7.38 -0.45 4.06
N ALA A 31 6.56 0.58 4.26
CA ALA A 31 7.05 1.90 4.64
C ALA A 31 7.63 1.90 6.07
N GLU A 32 6.99 1.20 7.01
CA GLU A 32 7.51 1.01 8.38
C GLU A 32 8.86 0.26 8.39
N ALA A 33 9.07 -0.64 7.44
CA ALA A 33 10.35 -1.31 7.23
C ALA A 33 11.43 -0.41 6.57
N GLY A 34 11.12 0.85 6.22
CA GLY A 34 12.06 1.83 5.67
C GLY A 34 12.10 1.91 4.14
N ALA A 35 11.16 1.29 3.43
CA ALA A 35 11.05 1.43 1.99
C ALA A 35 10.48 2.79 1.56
N ASP A 36 10.93 3.29 0.42
CA ASP A 36 10.25 4.35 -0.34
C ASP A 36 9.10 3.71 -1.13
N VAL A 37 7.86 3.92 -0.68
CA VAL A 37 6.67 3.22 -1.17
C VAL A 37 5.83 4.14 -2.05
N HIS A 38 5.69 3.76 -3.31
CA HIS A 38 4.69 4.33 -4.21
C HIS A 38 3.50 3.37 -4.30
N PHE A 39 2.28 3.87 -4.21
CA PHE A 39 1.11 2.99 -4.29
C PHE A 39 0.00 3.54 -5.18
N PHE A 40 -0.74 2.62 -5.79
CA PHE A 40 -1.82 2.92 -6.70
C PHE A 40 -3.08 2.17 -6.29
N HIS A 41 -4.24 2.79 -6.48
CA HIS A 41 -5.54 2.14 -6.33
C HIS A 41 -6.55 2.70 -7.33
N GLU A 42 -7.62 1.94 -7.54
CA GLU A 42 -8.71 2.33 -8.43
C GLU A 42 -9.47 3.54 -7.87
N GLN A 43 -9.50 4.64 -8.63
CA GLN A 43 -10.37 5.79 -8.35
C GLN A 43 -11.68 5.56 -9.12
N ARG A 44 -12.64 4.89 -8.47
CA ARG A 44 -13.89 4.52 -9.16
C ARG A 44 -14.92 5.66 -9.08
N TRP A 45 -14.96 6.47 -10.14
CA TRP A 45 -15.93 7.55 -10.38
C TRP A 45 -17.41 7.12 -10.29
N ASN A 46 -17.70 5.84 -10.54
CA ASN A 46 -19.07 5.32 -10.66
C ASN A 46 -19.90 5.33 -9.36
N PHE A 47 -19.33 5.68 -8.20
CA PHE A 47 -20.12 5.80 -6.96
C PHE A 47 -20.92 7.11 -6.91
N MET A 48 -20.45 8.18 -7.55
CA MET A 48 -21.10 9.50 -7.49
C MET A 48 -22.35 9.61 -8.41
N LYS A 49 -22.43 8.83 -9.49
CA LYS A 49 -23.57 8.87 -10.44
C LYS A 49 -24.79 8.04 -10.03
N ARG A 50 -24.77 7.32 -8.91
CA ARG A 50 -25.90 6.45 -8.49
C ARG A 50 -27.00 7.18 -7.71
N HIS A 51 -26.88 8.50 -7.54
CA HIS A 51 -27.85 9.34 -6.86
C HIS A 51 -28.44 10.42 -7.79
N GLU A 52 -28.42 10.20 -9.11
CA GLU A 52 -29.12 11.03 -10.10
C GLU A 52 -30.25 10.25 -10.75
#